data_AF-A0A345HAV9-F1
#
_entry.id   AF-A0A345HAV9-F1
#
_cell.length_a   1.000
_cell.length_b   1.000
_cell.length_c   1.000
_cell.angle_alpha   90.00
_cell.angle_beta   90.00
_cell.angle_gamma   90.00
#
_symmetry.space_group_name_H-M   'P 1'
#
loop_
_entity.id
_entity.type
_entity.pdbx_description
1 polymer ?
#
loop_
_entity_poly.entity_id
_entity_poly.type
_entity_poly.pdbx_seq_one_letter_code
_entity_poly.pdbx_strand_id
1 'polypeptide(L)'
;MDLIEGNKLKVFISYTVRDGEIDSHFLTKLNHQISEISTVYIDLIHNNSVNKQNRVVNELKKSDFIFLIRTEQTNNSKWVNKELSLARELNIPIVEFKHKELIKVGFQPIIKAIKHLNIKNNQRCS
;
A
#
# COMPACT_ATOMS: atom_id res chain seq x y z
N MET A 1 -17.60 -24.89 7.89
CA MET A 1 -17.71 -24.69 6.44
C MET A 1 -16.82 -23.51 6.14
N ASP A 2 -15.53 -23.79 6.05
CA ASP A 2 -14.54 -22.75 5.86
C ASP A 2 -14.59 -22.34 4.41
N LEU A 3 -15.16 -21.16 4.15
CA LEU A 3 -14.98 -20.48 2.88
C LEU A 3 -13.47 -20.40 2.68
N ILE A 4 -12.98 -20.99 1.59
CA ILE A 4 -11.61 -20.76 1.15
C ILE A 4 -11.54 -19.26 0.85
N GLU A 5 -11.10 -18.47 1.83
CA GLU A 5 -10.68 -17.08 1.59
C GLU A 5 -9.55 -17.18 0.58
N GLY A 6 -9.86 -16.96 -0.70
CA GLY A 6 -8.85 -16.71 -1.70
C GLY A 6 -7.89 -15.67 -1.13
N ASN A 7 -6.60 -16.00 -1.10
CA ASN A 7 -5.60 -15.20 -0.41
C ASN A 7 -5.68 -13.75 -0.91
N LYS A 8 -6.16 -12.85 -0.04
CA LYS A 8 -6.33 -11.43 -0.39
C LYS A 8 -4.97 -10.84 -0.77
N LEU A 9 -4.96 -10.01 -1.80
CA LEU A 9 -3.78 -9.25 -2.21
C LEU A 9 -3.20 -8.51 -0.99
N LYS A 10 -1.91 -8.72 -0.72
CA LYS A 10 -1.19 -8.00 0.34
C LYS A 10 -0.60 -6.72 -0.22
N VAL A 11 -1.09 -5.59 0.25
CA VAL A 11 -0.71 -4.27 -0.22
C VAL A 11 -0.01 -3.51 0.89
N PHE A 12 1.22 -3.08 0.61
CA PHE A 12 1.93 -2.11 1.44
C PHE A 12 1.65 -0.70 0.93
N ILE A 13 1.14 0.20 1.78
CA ILE A 13 0.95 1.60 1.44
C ILE A 13 2.20 2.38 1.82
N SER A 14 2.94 2.86 0.82
CA SER A 14 4.08 3.77 1.01
C SER A 14 3.62 5.20 0.80
N TYR A 15 4.02 6.09 1.70
CA TYR A 15 3.63 7.50 1.73
C TYR A 15 4.65 8.33 2.51
N THR A 16 4.49 9.65 2.49
CA THR A 16 5.22 10.58 3.34
C THR A 16 4.23 11.50 4.05
N VAL A 17 4.50 11.81 5.32
CA VAL A 17 3.75 12.82 6.10
C VAL A 17 4.49 14.17 6.16
N ARG A 18 5.66 14.27 5.52
CA ARG A 18 6.59 15.41 5.67
C ARG A 18 6.03 16.75 5.19
N ASP A 19 5.14 16.74 4.21
CA ASP A 19 4.51 17.93 3.64
C ASP A 19 3.15 18.25 4.28
N GLY A 20 2.66 17.40 5.19
CA GLY A 20 1.34 17.54 5.80
C GLY A 20 0.17 17.30 4.84
N GLU A 21 0.43 16.89 3.59
CA GLU A 21 -0.64 16.57 2.64
C GLU A 21 -1.36 15.27 3.01
N ILE A 22 -0.61 14.29 3.51
CA ILE A 22 -1.11 12.99 3.96
C ILE A 22 -1.07 12.96 5.49
N ASP A 23 -2.23 12.75 6.10
CA ASP A 23 -2.40 12.64 7.55
C ASP A 23 -3.00 11.28 7.95
N SER A 24 -3.14 11.07 9.27
CA SER A 24 -3.72 9.83 9.81
C SER A 24 -5.19 9.66 9.39
N HIS A 25 -5.94 10.73 9.18
CA HIS A 25 -7.34 10.68 8.77
C HIS A 25 -7.51 10.16 7.34
N PHE A 26 -6.72 10.70 6.41
CA PHE A 26 -6.64 10.23 5.04
C PHE A 26 -6.28 8.75 4.98
N LEU A 27 -5.25 8.34 5.73
CA LEU A 27 -4.79 6.95 5.76
C LEU A 27 -5.82 6.01 6.39
N THR A 28 -6.53 6.46 7.44
CA THR A 28 -7.57 5.66 8.09
C THR A 28 -8.76 5.45 7.17
N LYS A 29 -9.19 6.50 6.45
CA LYS A 29 -10.24 6.39 5.43
C LYS A 29 -9.84 5.45 4.31
N LEU A 30 -8.60 5.56 3.82
CA LEU A 30 -8.07 4.64 2.81
C LEU A 30 -8.14 3.21 3.34
N ASN A 31 -7.57 2.94 4.52
CA ASN A 31 -7.57 1.62 5.13
C ASN A 31 -8.99 1.01 5.20
N HIS A 32 -9.96 1.78 5.68
CA HIS A 32 -11.36 1.34 5.75
C HIS A 32 -11.93 0.97 4.37
N GLN A 33 -11.63 1.74 3.31
CA GLN A 33 -12.18 1.48 1.99
C GLN A 33 -11.60 0.24 1.29
N ILE A 34 -10.35 -0.13 1.60
CA ILE A 34 -9.66 -1.20 0.86
C ILE A 34 -9.41 -2.48 1.67
N SER A 35 -9.65 -2.48 2.99
CA SER A 35 -9.48 -3.67 3.85
C SER A 35 -10.46 -4.80 3.55
N GLU A 36 -11.63 -4.51 2.98
CA GLU A 36 -12.59 -5.55 2.59
C GLU A 36 -12.05 -6.39 1.42
N ILE A 37 -11.30 -5.76 0.50
CA ILE A 37 -10.88 -6.34 -0.79
C ILE A 37 -9.37 -6.65 -0.88
N SER A 38 -8.60 -6.31 0.15
CA SER A 38 -7.15 -6.55 0.23
C SER A 38 -6.67 -6.62 1.69
N THR A 39 -5.52 -7.24 1.91
CA THR A 39 -4.81 -7.16 3.20
C THR A 39 -3.86 -5.97 3.15
N VAL A 40 -4.09 -4.96 3.98
CA VAL A 40 -3.40 -3.66 3.88
C VAL A 40 -2.46 -3.44 5.05
N TYR A 41 -1.24 -2.99 4.76
CA TYR A 41 -0.31 -2.51 5.77
C TYR A 41 0.00 -1.02 5.57
N ILE A 42 -0.21 -0.22 6.62
CA ILE A 42 0.11 1.21 6.69
C ILE A 42 0.89 1.43 7.99
N ASP A 43 2.14 1.86 7.88
CA ASP A 43 3.04 1.99 9.03
C ASP A 43 2.45 2.81 10.18
N LEU A 44 1.92 4.01 9.89
CA LEU A 44 1.38 4.94 10.89
C LEU A 44 0.14 4.39 11.62
N ILE A 45 -0.59 3.44 11.03
CA ILE A 45 -1.81 2.88 11.60
C ILE A 45 -1.54 1.53 12.29
N HIS A 46 -0.74 0.67 11.65
CA HIS A 46 -0.60 -0.73 12.03
C HIS A 46 0.70 -1.04 12.78
N ASN A 47 1.67 -0.14 12.81
CA ASN A 47 2.96 -0.41 13.44
C ASN A 47 3.00 -0.07 14.94
N ASN A 48 2.51 -1.01 15.75
CA ASN A 48 2.59 -0.95 17.21
C ASN A 48 3.83 -1.66 17.78
N SER A 49 4.83 -1.98 16.94
CA SER A 49 5.99 -2.74 17.36
C SER A 49 7.04 -1.87 18.07
N VAL A 50 7.79 -2.48 18.99
CA VAL A 50 8.94 -1.83 19.65
C VAL A 50 10.03 -1.51 18.62
N ASN A 51 10.31 -2.43 17.69
CA ASN A 51 11.23 -2.22 16.57
C ASN A 51 10.45 -1.87 15.29
N LYS A 52 10.02 -0.62 15.21
CA LYS A 52 9.20 -0.09 14.10
C LYS A 52 9.83 -0.36 12.74
N GLN A 53 11.12 -0.09 12.61
CA GLN A 53 11.89 -0.26 11.39
C GLN A 53 11.84 -1.70 10.87
N ASN A 54 12.13 -2.66 11.73
CA ASN A 54 12.14 -4.08 11.36
C ASN A 54 10.75 -4.56 10.97
N ARG A 55 9.71 -4.09 11.68
CA ARG A 55 8.33 -4.42 11.32
C ARG A 55 7.98 -3.94 9.91
N VAL A 56 8.29 -2.68 9.56
CA VAL A 56 8.03 -2.16 8.21
C VAL A 56 8.70 -3.02 7.14
N VAL A 57 10.00 -3.31 7.31
CA VAL A 57 10.76 -4.12 6.35
C VAL A 57 10.15 -5.51 6.18
N ASN A 58 9.72 -6.14 7.27
CA ASN A 58 9.13 -7.48 7.22
C ASN A 58 7.75 -7.48 6.55
N GLU A 59 6.93 -6.45 6.76
CA GLU A 59 5.62 -6.34 6.11
C GLU A 59 5.77 -6.01 4.62
N LEU A 60 6.72 -5.13 4.26
CA LEU A 60 7.08 -4.84 2.88
C LEU A 60 7.50 -6.12 2.13
N LYS A 61 8.40 -6.92 2.72
CA LYS A 61 8.86 -8.20 2.15
C LYS A 61 7.75 -9.23 1.91
N LYS A 62 6.66 -9.17 2.68
CA LYS A 62 5.52 -10.10 2.60
C LYS A 62 4.42 -9.60 1.66
N SER A 63 4.57 -8.39 1.13
CA SER A 63 3.55 -7.75 0.31
C SER A 63 3.67 -8.18 -1.14
N ASP A 64 2.53 -8.36 -1.80
CA ASP A 64 2.46 -8.66 -3.23
C ASP A 64 2.71 -7.39 -4.06
N PHE A 65 2.30 -6.22 -3.54
CA PHE A 65 2.44 -4.93 -4.20
C PHE A 65 2.78 -3.82 -3.21
N ILE A 66 3.55 -2.83 -3.69
CA ILE A 66 3.72 -1.54 -3.03
C ILE A 66 2.83 -0.51 -3.74
N PHE A 67 1.92 0.12 -3.01
CA PHE A 67 1.14 1.24 -3.51
C PHE A 67 1.73 2.53 -2.96
N LEU A 68 2.38 3.30 -3.83
CA LEU A 68 3.02 4.57 -3.47
C LEU A 68 2.03 5.73 -3.69
N ILE A 69 1.69 6.44 -2.61
CA ILE A 69 0.90 7.67 -2.69
C ILE A 69 1.85 8.85 -2.81
N ARG A 70 1.90 9.45 -4.00
CA ARG A 70 2.82 10.53 -4.33
C ARG A 70 2.25 11.90 -4.03
N THR A 71 3.02 12.63 -3.25
CA THR A 71 2.97 14.08 -3.04
C THR A 71 4.20 14.73 -3.67
N GLU A 72 4.25 16.07 -3.70
CA GLU A 72 5.39 16.81 -4.24
C GLU A 72 6.72 16.47 -3.50
N GLN A 73 6.65 16.17 -2.20
CA GLN A 73 7.83 15.89 -1.37
C GLN A 73 8.20 14.39 -1.29
N THR A 74 7.47 13.51 -1.98
CA THR A 74 7.70 12.06 -1.89
C THR A 74 9.13 11.67 -2.31
N ASN A 75 9.65 12.28 -3.38
CA ASN A 75 11.01 12.00 -3.88
C ASN A 75 12.11 12.47 -2.92
N ASN A 76 11.81 13.43 -2.03
CA ASN A 76 12.74 13.99 -1.05
C ASN A 76 12.78 13.16 0.25
N SER A 77 11.94 12.13 0.37
CA SER A 77 11.93 11.24 1.53
C SER A 77 12.98 10.14 1.38
N LYS A 78 14.10 10.28 2.11
CA LYS A 78 15.11 9.21 2.25
C LYS A 78 14.50 7.87 2.66
N TRP A 79 13.39 7.91 3.40
CA TRP A 79 12.67 6.73 3.86
C TRP A 79 11.95 6.02 2.72
N VAL A 80 11.10 6.75 1.98
CA VAL A 80 10.38 6.21 0.82
C VAL A 80 11.38 5.66 -0.21
N ASN A 81 12.48 6.36 -0.45
CA ASN A 81 13.51 5.88 -1.39
C ASN A 81 14.13 4.54 -0.95
N LYS A 82 14.28 4.29 0.35
CA LYS A 82 14.76 2.99 0.86
C LYS A 82 13.72 1.89 0.65
N GLU A 83 12.45 2.15 0.95
CA GLU A 83 11.36 1.20 0.72
C GLU A 83 11.24 0.82 -0.76
N LEU A 84 11.27 1.82 -1.65
CA LEU A 84 11.21 1.61 -3.10
C LEU A 84 12.44 0.86 -3.64
N SER A 85 13.63 1.12 -3.09
CA SER A 85 14.84 0.40 -3.49
C SER A 85 14.75 -1.08 -3.08
N LEU A 86 14.32 -1.36 -1.84
CA LEU A 86 14.11 -2.72 -1.37
C LEU A 86 13.03 -3.45 -2.19
N ALA A 87 11.92 -2.78 -2.52
CA ALA A 87 10.89 -3.36 -3.36
C ALA A 87 11.43 -3.75 -4.75
N ARG A 88 12.27 -2.91 -5.37
CA ARG A 88 12.93 -3.22 -6.64
C ARG A 88 13.90 -4.40 -6.51
N GLU A 89 14.71 -4.45 -5.45
CA GLU A 89 15.62 -5.57 -5.18
C GLU A 89 14.87 -6.90 -5.05
N LEU A 90 13.67 -6.87 -4.47
CA LEU A 90 12.81 -8.03 -4.26
C LEU A 90 11.86 -8.31 -5.43
N ASN A 91 11.92 -7.53 -6.52
CA ASN A 91 10.98 -7.58 -7.64
C ASN A 91 9.50 -7.44 -7.24
N ILE A 92 9.22 -6.71 -6.16
CA ILE A 92 7.86 -6.38 -5.73
C ILE A 92 7.37 -5.21 -6.60
N PRO A 93 6.27 -5.38 -7.37
CA PRO A 93 5.78 -4.31 -8.24
C PRO A 93 5.30 -3.09 -7.44
N ILE A 94 5.60 -1.91 -7.98
CA ILE A 94 5.22 -0.61 -7.40
C ILE A 94 4.15 0.02 -8.30
N VAL A 95 3.01 0.39 -7.70
CA VAL A 95 1.93 1.11 -8.36
C VAL A 95 1.83 2.50 -7.74
N GLU A 96 1.93 3.54 -8.56
CA GLU A 96 1.93 4.93 -8.08
C GLU A 96 0.55 5.58 -8.25
N PHE A 97 0.14 6.33 -7.22
CA PHE A 97 -1.09 7.13 -7.22
C PHE A 97 -0.76 8.55 -6.79
N LYS A 98 -1.31 9.56 -7.47
CA LYS A 98 -1.10 10.97 -7.09
C LYS A 98 -2.07 11.34 -5.98
N HIS A 99 -1.57 11.91 -4.87
CA HIS A 99 -2.40 12.37 -3.76
C HIS A 99 -3.51 13.34 -4.23
N LYS A 100 -3.14 14.34 -5.04
CA LYS A 100 -4.07 15.31 -5.64
C LYS A 100 -5.20 14.66 -6.46
N GLU A 101 -4.97 13.50 -7.07
CA GLU A 101 -6.00 12.76 -7.79
C GLU A 101 -6.93 12.05 -6.80
N LEU A 102 -6.38 11.38 -5.78
CA LEU A 102 -7.16 10.68 -4.76
C LEU A 102 -8.09 11.62 -3.98
N ILE A 103 -7.68 12.87 -3.76
CA ILE A 103 -8.56 13.89 -3.16
C ILE A 103 -9.73 14.27 -4.09
N LYS A 104 -9.49 14.31 -5.41
CA LYS A 104 -10.51 14.72 -6.39
C LYS A 104 -11.55 13.62 -6.68
N VAL A 105 -11.10 12.39 -6.85
CA VAL A 105 -11.96 11.27 -7.30
C VAL A 105 -12.18 10.20 -6.22
N GLY A 106 -11.68 10.44 -5.00
CA GLY A 106 -11.66 9.47 -3.92
C GLY A 106 -10.66 8.33 -4.19
N PHE A 107 -10.79 7.23 -3.45
CA PHE A 107 -9.89 6.07 -3.56
C PHE A 107 -10.27 5.12 -4.71
N GLN A 108 -11.15 5.55 -5.64
CA GLN A 108 -11.56 4.75 -6.80
C GLN A 108 -10.39 4.25 -7.66
N PRO A 109 -9.31 5.04 -7.93
CA PRO A 109 -8.15 4.54 -8.67
C PRO A 109 -7.48 3.34 -7.99
N ILE A 110 -7.32 3.40 -6.66
CA ILE A 110 -6.73 2.33 -5.86
C ILE A 110 -7.64 1.09 -5.86
N ILE A 111 -8.94 1.28 -5.59
CA ILE A 111 -9.94 0.20 -5.59
C ILE A 111 -9.97 -0.51 -6.94
N LYS A 112 -9.95 0.26 -8.04
CA LYS A 112 -9.91 -0.29 -9.39
C LYS A 112 -8.64 -1.10 -9.61
N ALA A 113 -7.47 -0.59 -9.19
CA ALA A 113 -6.21 -1.31 -9.31
C ALA A 113 -6.24 -2.67 -8.58
N ILE A 114 -6.68 -2.70 -7.31
CA ILE A 114 -6.79 -3.94 -6.53
C ILE A 114 -7.70 -4.96 -7.23
N LYS A 115 -8.89 -4.52 -7.69
CA LYS A 115 -9.82 -5.40 -8.40
C LYS A 115 -9.21 -5.99 -9.68
N HIS A 116 -8.51 -5.19 -10.48
CA HIS A 116 -7.85 -5.68 -11.70
C HIS A 116 -6.71 -6.67 -11.37
N LEU A 117 -5.94 -6.42 -10.32
CA LEU A 117 -4.85 -7.31 -9.88
C LEU A 117 -5.39 -8.65 -9.36
N ASN A 118 -6.46 -8.64 -8.56
CA ASN A 118 -7.13 -9.86 -8.10
C ASN A 118 -7.63 -10.73 -9.26
N ILE A 119 -8.23 -10.12 -10.30
CA ILE A 119 -8.68 -10.85 -11.49
C ILE A 119 -7.50 -11.52 -12.21
N LYS A 120 -6.40 -10.78 -12.42
CA LYS A 120 -5.21 -11.33 -13.10
C LYS A 120 -4.56 -12.47 -12.33
N ASN A 121 -4.52 -12.40 -10.99
CA ASN A 121 -3.99 -13.48 -10.16
C ASN A 121 -4.85 -14.74 -10.25
N ASN A 122 -6.18 -14.61 -10.28
CA ASN A 122 -7.08 -15.76 -10.42
C ASN A 122 -7.00 -16.42 -11.81
N GLN A 123 -6.69 -15.66 -12.86
CA GLN A 123 -6.52 -16.18 -14.22
C GLN A 123 -5.18 -16.87 -14.48
N ARG A 124 -4.17 -16.68 -13.62
CA ARG A 124 -2.86 -17.35 -13.74
C ARG A 124 -2.84 -18.76 -13.12
N CYS A 125 -3.85 -19.12 -12.34
CA CYS A 125 -3.99 -20.44 -11.71
C CYS A 125 -5.02 -21.33 -12.42
N SER A 126 -5.46 -20.98 -13.63
CA SER A 126 -6.37 -21.78 -14.47
C SER A 126 -5.61 -22.47 -15.60
#